data_AF-A0A3G7TUH6-F1
#
_entry.id   AF-A0A3G7TUH6-F1
#
_cell.length_a   1.000
_cell.length_b   1.000
_cell.length_c   1.000
_cell.angle_alpha   90.00
_cell.angle_beta   90.00
_cell.angle_gamma   90.00
#
_symmetry.space_group_name_H-M   'P 1'
#
loop_
_entity.id
_entity.type
_entity.pdbx_description
1 polymer ?
#
loop_
_entity_poly.entity_id
_entity_poly.type
_entity_poly.pdbx_seq_one_letter_code
_entity_poly.pdbx_strand_id
1 'polypeptide(L)'
;MADFPLARTSNMARKEFAAYEAVSAVVPGEGGYSAAIAVKALGGAGAPRFHKILDDQQFRTAHDAEQAAAQKLEQLIDVTEDGELAWATA
;
A
#
# COMPACT_ATOMS: atom_id res chain seq x y z
N MET A 1 -7.78 -6.10 -27.50
CA MET A 1 -6.64 -5.18 -27.25
C MET A 1 -7.16 -4.09 -26.32
N ALA A 2 -6.81 -3.97 -25.04
CA ALA A 2 -5.88 -4.69 -24.19
C ALA A 2 -6.66 -5.23 -22.98
N ASP A 3 -6.74 -6.55 -22.89
CA ASP A 3 -7.06 -7.23 -21.65
C ASP A 3 -5.77 -7.16 -20.82
N PHE A 4 -5.59 -6.05 -20.10
CA PHE A 4 -4.60 -6.01 -19.05
C PHE A 4 -5.06 -7.06 -18.06
N PRO A 5 -4.26 -8.10 -17.75
CA PRO A 5 -4.65 -9.02 -16.72
C PRO A 5 -4.72 -8.19 -15.44
N LEU A 6 -5.96 -7.87 -15.02
CA LEU A 6 -6.29 -7.71 -13.63
C LEU A 6 -5.71 -8.96 -12.98
N ALA A 7 -4.52 -8.82 -12.38
CA ALA A 7 -3.98 -9.81 -11.48
C ALA A 7 -5.00 -9.93 -10.35
N ARG A 8 -6.00 -10.77 -10.58
CA ARG A 8 -6.99 -11.17 -9.61
C ARG A 8 -6.22 -11.95 -8.57
N THR A 9 -6.11 -11.32 -7.39
CA THR A 9 -6.26 -11.99 -6.11
C THR A 9 -5.23 -13.08 -5.83
N SER A 10 -4.18 -12.71 -5.11
CA SER A 10 -3.68 -13.53 -4.00
C SER A 10 -2.99 -12.60 -3.00
N ASN A 11 -3.76 -12.15 -2.00
CA ASN A 11 -3.24 -11.61 -0.74
C ASN A 11 -2.70 -10.16 -0.71
N MET A 12 -3.38 -9.18 -1.32
CA MET A 12 -3.19 -7.77 -0.90
C MET A 12 -3.61 -7.68 0.57
N ALA A 13 -2.65 -7.45 1.46
CA ALA A 13 -2.93 -7.23 2.86
C ALA A 13 -3.77 -5.96 2.96
N ARG A 14 -4.87 -6.01 3.72
CA ARG A 14 -5.74 -4.86 3.93
C ARG A 14 -6.02 -4.70 5.40
N LYS A 15 -6.07 -3.46 5.85
CA LYS A 15 -6.39 -3.10 7.21
C LYS A 15 -7.44 -1.99 7.16
N GLU A 16 -8.60 -2.31 7.71
CA GLU A 16 -9.70 -1.35 7.83
C GLU A 16 -9.52 -0.57 9.13
N PHE A 17 -9.63 0.75 9.03
CA PHE A 17 -9.62 1.71 10.11
C PHE A 17 -10.98 2.41 10.19
N ALA A 18 -11.19 3.22 11.22
CA ALA A 18 -12.49 3.84 11.49
C ALA A 18 -13.05 4.67 10.33
N ALA A 19 -12.20 5.40 9.60
CA ALA A 19 -12.60 6.25 8.47
C ALA A 19 -11.88 5.89 7.15
N TYR A 20 -10.88 5.01 7.22
CA TYR A 20 -9.95 4.74 6.13
C TYR A 20 -9.72 3.25 5.96
N GLU A 21 -9.40 2.82 4.75
CA GLU A 21 -8.93 1.49 4.42
C GLU A 21 -7.51 1.62 3.89
N ALA A 22 -6.55 0.95 4.54
CA ALA A 22 -5.19 0.85 4.04
C ALA A 22 -4.98 -0.52 3.39
N VAL A 23 -4.39 -0.53 2.20
CA VAL A 23 -4.16 -1.72 1.39
C VAL A 23 -2.72 -1.75 0.94
N SER A 24 -2.06 -2.92 1.03
CA SER A 24 -0.72 -3.10 0.48
C SER A 24 -0.77 -2.90 -1.04
N ALA A 25 0.22 -2.18 -1.55
CA ALA A 25 0.31 -1.83 -2.95
C ALA A 25 1.78 -1.87 -3.39
N VAL A 26 1.96 -1.92 -4.70
CA VAL A 26 3.30 -1.89 -5.32
C VAL A 26 3.31 -0.82 -6.39
N VAL A 27 4.33 0.03 -6.36
CA VAL A 27 4.55 1.07 -7.36
C VAL A 27 5.73 0.66 -8.25
N PRO A 28 5.50 0.37 -9.54
CA PRO A 28 6.59 0.19 -10.47
C PRO A 28 7.29 1.53 -10.77
N GLY A 29 8.61 1.53 -10.78
CA GLY A 29 9.46 2.67 -11.07
C GLY A 29 10.63 2.30 -11.99
N GLU A 30 11.42 3.30 -12.38
CA GLU A 30 12.49 3.15 -13.37
C GLU A 30 13.62 2.20 -12.93
N GLY A 31 13.78 1.98 -11.61
CA GLY A 31 14.80 1.10 -11.02
C GLY A 31 14.26 -0.22 -10.44
N GLY A 32 12.96 -0.49 -10.52
CA GLY A 32 12.34 -1.67 -9.92
C GLY A 32 10.95 -1.40 -9.35
N TYR A 33 10.62 -2.07 -8.26
CA TYR A 33 9.33 -1.99 -7.59
C TYR A 33 9.51 -1.42 -6.18
N SER A 34 8.69 -0.44 -5.83
CA SER A 34 8.64 0.11 -4.48
C SER A 34 7.43 -0.41 -3.73
N ALA A 35 7.63 -0.75 -2.46
CA ALA A 35 6.53 -1.04 -1.56
C ALA A 35 5.72 0.23 -1.30
N ALA A 36 4.40 0.12 -1.33
CA ALA A 36 3.51 1.23 -1.04
C ALA A 36 2.29 0.75 -0.24
N ILE A 37 1.62 1.69 0.40
CA ILE A 37 0.33 1.48 1.02
C ILE A 37 -0.64 2.47 0.42
N ALA A 38 -1.73 1.96 -0.15
CA ALA A 38 -2.83 2.76 -0.65
C ALA A 38 -3.83 2.97 0.48
N VAL A 39 -4.07 4.22 0.84
CA VAL A 39 -5.07 4.63 1.82
C VAL A 39 -6.28 5.19 1.09
N LYS A 40 -7.46 4.66 1.39
CA LYS A 40 -8.73 5.08 0.81
C LYS A 40 -9.70 5.48 1.91
N ALA A 41 -10.34 6.64 1.80
CA ALA A 41 -11.43 7.00 2.70
C ALA A 41 -12.66 6.10 2.45
N LEU A 42 -13.20 5.48 3.50
CA LEU A 42 -14.36 4.59 3.40
C LEU A 42 -15.66 5.33 3.04
N GLY A 43 -15.74 6.62 3.38
CA GLY A 43 -16.91 7.47 3.11
C GLY A 43 -16.71 8.56 2.05
N GLY A 44 -15.51 8.67 1.46
CA GLY A 44 -15.15 9.75 0.55
C GLY A 44 -15.09 9.31 -0.91
N ALA A 45 -15.59 10.13 -1.84
CA ALA A 45 -15.39 9.98 -3.28
C ALA A 45 -13.96 10.40 -3.74
N GLY A 46 -13.00 10.43 -2.81
CA GLY A 46 -11.62 10.82 -3.06
C GLY A 46 -10.81 9.72 -3.72
N ALA A 47 -9.81 10.10 -4.51
CA ALA A 47 -8.84 9.14 -5.03
C ALA A 47 -8.03 8.52 -3.87
N PRO A 48 -7.69 7.23 -3.94
CA PRO A 48 -6.81 6.61 -2.95
C PRO A 48 -5.44 7.30 -2.95
N ARG A 49 -4.89 7.51 -1.76
CA ARG A 49 -3.62 8.17 -1.53
C ARG A 49 -2.55 7.11 -1.38
N PHE A 50 -1.54 7.15 -2.24
CA PHE A 50 -0.47 6.16 -2.24
C PHE A 50 0.71 6.69 -1.45
N HIS A 51 1.06 5.99 -0.37
CA HIS A 51 2.21 6.29 0.45
C HIS A 51 3.29 5.27 0.14
N LYS A 52 4.36 5.69 -0.53
CA LYS A 52 5.54 4.84 -0.69
C LYS A 52 6.18 4.63 0.67
N ILE A 53 6.47 3.38 0.97
CA ILE A 53 7.13 2.95 2.18
C ILE A 53 8.44 2.30 1.78
N LEU A 54 9.48 2.47 2.60
CA LEU A 54 10.83 2.04 2.25
C LEU A 54 11.33 2.70 0.95
N ASP A 55 11.20 4.03 0.83
CA ASP A 55 11.64 4.76 -0.39
C ASP A 55 13.14 4.55 -0.70
N ASP A 56 13.95 4.31 0.34
CA ASP A 56 15.37 3.97 0.23
C ASP A 56 15.63 2.56 -0.34
N GLN A 57 14.60 1.69 -0.38
CA GLN A 57 14.70 0.30 -0.83
C GLN A 57 13.81 0.03 -2.04
N GLN A 58 14.46 -0.40 -3.13
CA GLN A 58 13.80 -0.84 -4.35
C GLN A 58 13.96 -2.34 -4.53
N PHE A 59 12.87 -3.00 -4.89
CA PHE A 59 12.79 -4.43 -5.07
C PHE A 59 12.86 -4.80 -6.54
N ARG A 60 13.45 -5.97 -6.83
CA ARG A 60 13.59 -6.45 -8.22
C ARG A 60 12.28 -7.02 -8.77
N THR A 61 11.38 -7.47 -7.91
CA THR A 61 10.12 -8.10 -8.29
C THR A 61 8.95 -7.46 -7.54
N ALA A 62 7.78 -7.44 -8.18
CA ALA A 62 6.57 -6.94 -7.55
C ALA A 62 6.17 -7.78 -6.32
N HIS A 63 6.48 -9.07 -6.31
CA HIS A 63 6.17 -9.96 -5.18
C HIS A 63 6.94 -9.56 -3.92
N ASP A 64 8.23 -9.25 -4.03
CA ASP A 64 9.06 -8.87 -2.89
C ASP A 64 8.62 -7.51 -2.32
N ALA A 65 8.28 -6.56 -3.20
CA ALA A 65 7.68 -5.28 -2.81
C ALA A 65 6.31 -5.45 -2.13
N GLU A 66 5.45 -6.34 -2.63
CA GLU A 66 4.15 -6.65 -2.01
C GLU A 66 4.34 -7.27 -0.63
N GLN A 67 5.26 -8.23 -0.47
CA GLN A 67 5.55 -8.83 0.83
C GLN A 67 6.10 -7.82 1.83
N ALA A 68 6.98 -6.91 1.40
CA ALA A 68 7.47 -5.82 2.25
C ALA A 68 6.34 -4.85 2.62
N ALA A 69 5.46 -4.52 1.66
CA ALA A 69 4.31 -3.68 1.89
C ALA A 69 3.32 -4.29 2.88
N ALA A 70 3.02 -5.58 2.74
CA ALA A 70 2.18 -6.33 3.65
C ALA A 70 2.74 -6.35 5.08
N GLN A 71 4.03 -6.66 5.24
CA GLN A 71 4.70 -6.65 6.55
C GLN A 71 4.68 -5.27 7.21
N LYS A 72 4.82 -4.21 6.43
CA LYS A 72 4.68 -2.84 6.94
C LYS A 72 3.24 -2.55 7.30
N LEU A 73 2.27 -2.89 6.46
CA LEU A 73 0.86 -2.71 6.78
C LEU A 73 0.45 -3.41 8.08
N GLU A 74 1.02 -4.57 8.40
CA GLU A 74 0.81 -5.24 9.69
C GLU A 74 1.34 -4.42 10.88
N GLN A 75 2.46 -3.70 10.71
CA GLN A 75 3.06 -2.78 11.69
C GLN A 75 2.35 -1.42 11.76
N LEU A 76 1.52 -1.08 10.76
CA LEU A 76 0.75 0.15 10.75
C LEU A 76 -0.24 0.13 11.91
N ILE A 77 -0.17 1.06 12.84
CA ILE A 77 -1.10 1.10 13.98
C ILE A 77 -2.42 1.68 13.53
N ASP A 78 -2.37 2.82 12.85
CA ASP A 78 -3.56 3.60 12.47
C ASP A 78 -3.29 4.47 11.23
N VAL A 79 -4.32 5.15 10.73
CA VAL A 79 -4.22 6.15 9.68
C VAL A 79 -4.82 7.44 10.21
N THR A 80 -4.02 8.50 10.22
CA THR A 80 -4.43 9.81 10.70
C THR A 80 -5.56 10.41 9.87
N GLU A 81 -6.20 11.46 10.37
CA GLU A 81 -7.29 12.15 9.69
C GLU A 81 -6.92 12.73 8.30
N ASP A 82 -5.63 13.00 8.02
CA ASP A 82 -5.17 13.43 6.68
C ASP A 82 -4.97 12.27 5.69
N GLY A 83 -5.10 11.03 6.18
CA GLY A 83 -4.76 9.82 5.43
C GLY A 83 -3.28 9.42 5.56
N GLU A 84 -2.51 10.04 6.47
CA GLU A 84 -1.11 9.68 6.70
C GLU A 84 -0.98 8.42 7.57
N LEU A 85 0.05 7.62 7.30
CA LEU A 85 0.32 6.36 7.96
C LEU A 85 0.89 6.58 9.38
N ALA A 86 0.21 6.08 10.41
CA ALA A 86 0.66 6.15 11.80
C ALA A 86 1.37 4.84 12.22
N TRP A 87 2.67 4.93 12.46
CA TRP A 87 3.51 3.80 12.82
C TRP A 87 3.73 3.70 14.32
N ALA A 88 3.92 2.47 14.81
CA ALA A 88 4.47 2.22 16.13
C ALA A 88 5.92 2.73 16.17
N THR A 89 6.16 3.94 16.65
CA THR A 89 7.52 4.30 17.07
C THR A 89 7.81 3.53 18.36
N ALA A 90 8.80 2.64 18.32
CA ALA A 90 9.36 2.00 19.51
C ALA A 90 10.19 3.02 20.30
#